data_AF-A0A1K0GND0-F1
#
_entry.id   AF-A0A1K0GND0-F1
#
_cell.length_a   1.000
_cell.length_b   1.000
_cell.length_c   1.000
_cell.angle_alpha   90.00
_cell.angle_beta   90.00
_cell.angle_gamma   90.00
#
_symmetry.space_group_name_H-M   'P 1'
#
loop_
_entity.id
_entity.type
_entity.pdbx_description
1 polymer ?
#
loop_
_entity_poly.entity_id
_entity_poly.type
_entity_poly.pdbx_seq_one_letter_code
_entity_poly.pdbx_strand_id
1 'polypeptide(L)' 'MIDVSGLSLADLAASAEADLPAESPLAHCLRRLADDLAHPGEPIAGFNSAL' A
#
# COMPACT_ATOMS: atom_id res chain seq x y z
N MET A 1 -1.67 -4.60 19.00
CA MET A 1 -2.48 -4.20 17.83
C MET A 1 -1.89 -2.89 17.35
N ILE A 2 -1.38 -2.82 16.12
CA ILE A 2 -0.85 -1.57 15.57
C ILE A 2 -2.07 -0.70 15.24
N ASP A 3 -2.17 0.47 15.87
CA ASP A 3 -3.19 1.44 15.50
C ASP A 3 -2.77 2.09 14.18
N VAL A 4 -3.61 1.89 13.16
CA VAL A 4 -3.40 2.41 11.81
C VAL A 4 -4.40 3.52 11.47
N SER A 5 -5.27 3.88 12.42
CA SER A 5 -6.25 4.93 12.21
C SER A 5 -5.56 6.30 12.13
N GLY A 6 -5.71 6.97 10.99
CA GLY A 6 -5.10 8.28 10.73
C GLY A 6 -3.71 8.24 10.08
N LEU A 7 -3.14 7.07 9.81
CA LEU A 7 -1.91 6.95 9.04
C LEU A 7 -2.20 6.85 7.55
N SER A 8 -1.43 7.57 6.73
CA SER A 8 -1.42 7.33 5.30
C SER A 8 -0.65 6.04 5.00
N LEU A 9 -0.88 5.48 3.82
CA LEU A 9 -0.14 4.30 3.38
C LEU A 9 1.38 4.57 3.28
N ALA A 10 1.76 5.81 2.96
CA ALA A 10 3.15 6.24 2.93
C ALA A 10 3.77 6.27 4.33
N ASP A 11 3.02 6.70 5.35
CA ASP A 11 3.48 6.69 6.75
C ASP A 11 3.68 5.26 7.25
N LEU A 12 2.77 4.35 6.88
CA LEU A 12 2.89 2.93 7.20
C LEU A 12 4.10 2.29 6.53
N ALA A 13 4.36 2.62 5.26
CA ALA A 13 5.54 2.14 4.54
C ALA A 13 6.84 2.69 5.17
N ALA A 14 6.88 3.98 5.53
CA ALA A 14 8.03 4.59 6.18
C ALA A 14 8.33 4.00 7.57
N SER A 15 7.29 3.75 8.38
CA SER A 15 7.45 3.03 9.66
C SER A 15 7.89 1.59 9.46
N ALA A 16 7.42 0.92 8.40
CA ALA A 16 7.85 -0.44 8.08
C ALA A 16 9.32 -0.50 7.62
N GLU A 17 9.84 0.54 6.95
CA GLU A 17 11.26 0.65 6.62
C GLU A 17 12.16 0.90 7.84
N ALA A 18 11.64 1.62 8.84
CA ALA A 18 12.41 2.02 10.02
C ALA A 18 12.40 0.97 11.15
N ASP A 19 11.24 0.33 11.39
CA ASP A 19 11.02 -0.49 12.59
C ASP A 19 10.98 -2.00 12.30
N LEU A 20 10.92 -2.41 11.03
CA LEU A 20 10.88 -3.84 10.66
C LEU A 20 12.17 -4.25 9.93
N PRO A 21 12.61 -5.51 10.11
CA PRO A 21 13.69 -6.06 9.30
C PRO A 21 13.31 -5.97 7.81
N ALA A 22 14.30 -5.73 6.94
CA ALA A 22 14.10 -5.57 5.50
C ALA A 22 13.38 -6.76 4.83
N GLU A 23 13.40 -7.95 5.45
CA GLU A 23 12.73 -9.17 5.00
C GLU A 23 11.31 -9.36 5.59
N SER A 24 10.77 -8.38 6.31
CA SER A 24 9.41 -8.47 6.86
C SER A 24 8.37 -8.60 5.73
N PRO A 25 7.52 -9.64 5.75
CA PRO A 25 6.45 -9.81 4.77
C PRO A 25 5.49 -8.62 4.73
N LEU A 26 5.29 -7.96 5.87
CA LEU A 26 4.46 -6.75 5.95
C LEU A 26 5.10 -5.58 5.18
N ALA A 27 6.40 -5.35 5.37
CA ALA A 27 7.12 -4.30 4.67
C ALA A 27 7.10 -4.53 3.14
N HIS A 28 7.26 -5.78 2.72
CA HIS A 28 7.14 -6.16 1.31
C HIS A 28 5.74 -5.87 0.74
N CYS A 29 4.68 -6.26 1.45
CA CYS A 29 3.30 -6.01 1.02
C CYS A 29 2.98 -4.51 0.94
N LEU A 30 3.42 -3.71 1.91
CA LEU A 30 3.21 -2.26 1.93
C LEU A 30 3.92 -1.57 0.77
N ARG A 31 5.18 -1.93 0.48
CA ARG A 31 5.91 -1.43 -0.69
C ARG A 31 5.19 -1.76 -1.99
N ARG A 32 4.82 -3.03 -2.19
CA ARG A 32 4.13 -3.46 -3.41
C ARG A 32 2.82 -2.71 -3.61
N LEU A 33 2.04 -2.54 -2.54
CA LEU A 33 0.78 -1.79 -2.60
C LEU A 33 1.01 -0.30 -2.91
N ALA A 34 2.04 0.32 -2.32
CA ALA A 34 2.40 1.70 -2.65
C ALA A 34 2.80 1.85 -4.12
N ASP A 35 3.57 0.90 -4.66
CA ASP A 35 3.95 0.87 -6.08
C ASP A 35 2.74 0.71 -7.00
N ASP A 36 1.82 -0.20 -6.67
CA ASP A 36 0.57 -0.44 -7.41
C ASP A 36 -0.33 0.81 -7.43
N LEU A 37 -0.35 1.60 -6.36
CA LEU A 37 -1.10 2.85 -6.28
C LEU A 37 -0.41 4.01 -7.00
N ALA A 38 0.94 4.03 -7.03
CA ALA A 38 1.71 5.01 -7.79
C ALA A 38 1.60 4.77 -9.30
N HIS A 39 1.40 3.52 -9.71
CA HIS A 39 1.20 3.10 -11.10
C HIS A 39 -0.13 2.36 -11.22
N PRO A 40 -1.26 3.07 -11.03
CA PRO A 40 -2.57 2.43 -11.15
C PRO A 40 -2.68 1.82 -12.54
N GLY A 41 -2.92 0.51 -12.59
CA GLY A 41 -3.08 -0.23 -13.85
C GLY A 41 -4.17 0.38 -14.73
N GLU A 42 -4.19 0.01 -16.01
CA GLU A 42 -5.18 0.56 -16.94
C GLU A 42 -6.59 0.40 -16.37
N PRO A 43 -7.39 1.48 -16.30
CA PRO A 43 -8.74 1.39 -15.81
C PRO A 43 -9.49 0.37 -16.66
N ILE A 44 -10.06 -0.64 -16.00
CA ILE A 44 -10.85 -1.67 -16.69
C ILE A 44 -12.08 -0.99 -17.25
N ALA A 45 -12.06 -0.72 -18.56
CA ALA A 45 -13.18 -0.15 -19.28
C ALA A 45 -14.43 -1.02 -19.04
N GLY A 46 -15.52 -0.40 -18.58
CA GLY A 46 -16.79 -1.07 -18.31
C GLY A 46 -17.07 -1.43 -16.85
N PHE A 47 -16.07 -1.47 -15.95
CA PHE A 47 -16.32 -1.80 -14.53
C PHE A 47 -17.08 -0.69 -13.80
N ASN A 48 -16.80 0.58 -14.13
CA ASN A 48 -17.48 1.76 -13.59
C ASN A 48 -18.60 2.30 -14.50
N SER A 49 -18.88 1.64 -15.62
CA SER A 49 -19.90 2.06 -16.61
C SER A 49 -21.20 1.28 -16.49
N ALA A 50 -21.26 0.28 -15.59
CA ALA A 50 -22.45 -0.53 -15.32
C ALA A 50 -23.32 0.03 -14.18
N LEU A 51 -23.14 1.32 -13.84
CA LEU A 51 -23.88 2.02 -12.80
C LEU A 51 -24.92 2.96 -13.44
#